data_AF-A0AAE3ECW8-F1
#
_entry.id   AF-A0AAE3ECW8-F1
#
_cell.length_a   1.000
_cell.length_b   1.000
_cell.length_c   1.000
_cell.angle_alpha   90.00
_cell.angle_beta   90.00
_cell.angle_gamma   90.00
#
_symmetry.space_group_name_H-M   'P 1'
#
loop_
_entity.id
_entity.type
_entity.pdbx_description
1 polymer ?
#
loop_
_entity_poly.entity_id
_entity_poly.type
_entity_poly.pdbx_seq_one_letter_code
_entity_poly.pdbx_strand_id
1 'polypeptide(L)'
;MPDVEEEIQDESIDKDIHFTYKEHMEKDSLCQGDILEKTDDLIAILKEVHPYFLNEAYKYFMVLSQSCDLVRRNGKTCKTPYITLAAVREYSDFLERTLVSNKMAENYNGIFLVEERAKARVTQLVERVYNNTEPDYFFLYKEDALNFPKSMVVYLKVSIALKSELHYDACLNAKRLELSDEFKAKLGWLVGNMYSRVGTTDWESKMTDKARRQMIEDEVNSRCVIGSKEQIRELKKKLNENPDALSSHDAAIECLASIIVKSKYEQVMDIIEEIFKLNCRNINSDDKDKLLNAIKSRSKIKTIIG
;
A
#
# COMPACT_ATOMS: atom_id res chain seq x y z
N MET A 1 -48.40 -18.65 -10.31
CA MET A 1 -47.75 -19.45 -11.38
C MET A 1 -46.70 -18.58 -12.02
N PRO A 2 -45.52 -19.15 -12.29
CA PRO A 2 -44.31 -18.71 -11.60
C PRO A 2 -43.20 -18.25 -12.57
N ASP A 3 -42.12 -17.75 -11.96
CA ASP A 3 -40.74 -17.67 -12.46
C ASP A 3 -40.50 -16.72 -13.67
N VAL A 4 -39.38 -16.00 -13.77
CA VAL A 4 -38.01 -16.47 -13.57
C VAL A 4 -37.13 -15.31 -13.07
N GLU A 5 -36.55 -15.50 -11.89
CA GLU A 5 -35.31 -14.85 -11.47
C GLU A 5 -34.22 -15.26 -12.47
N GLU A 6 -33.57 -14.31 -13.14
CA GLU A 6 -32.34 -14.60 -13.88
C GLU A 6 -31.23 -14.89 -12.86
N GLU A 7 -31.15 -16.15 -12.45
CA GLU A 7 -29.94 -16.77 -11.93
C GLU A 7 -28.85 -16.62 -13.00
N ILE A 8 -27.87 -15.76 -12.74
CA ILE A 8 -26.59 -15.80 -13.43
C ILE A 8 -25.85 -17.03 -12.86
N GLN A 9 -26.13 -18.20 -13.44
CA GLN A 9 -25.26 -19.37 -13.35
C GLN A 9 -24.59 -19.56 -14.70
N ASP A 10 -23.29 -19.27 -14.76
CA ASP A 10 -22.34 -20.27 -15.26
C ASP A 10 -20.94 -19.92 -14.71
N GLU A 11 -20.70 -20.33 -13.47
CA GLU A 11 -19.34 -20.52 -12.94
C GLU A 11 -18.73 -21.73 -13.67
N SER A 12 -18.13 -21.52 -14.83
CA SER A 12 -17.13 -22.46 -15.34
C SER A 12 -15.77 -22.10 -14.77
N ILE A 13 -15.63 -22.24 -13.44
CA ILE A 13 -14.31 -22.49 -12.88
C ILE A 13 -13.99 -23.92 -13.29
N ASP A 14 -13.05 -24.00 -14.22
CA ASP A 14 -12.47 -25.23 -14.72
C ASP A 14 -12.32 -26.27 -13.59
N LYS A 15 -12.57 -27.55 -13.88
CA LYS A 15 -12.28 -28.64 -12.94
C LYS A 15 -10.77 -28.81 -12.69
N ASP A 16 -9.97 -27.99 -13.35
CA ASP A 16 -8.53 -27.93 -13.24
C ASP A 16 -8.12 -27.09 -12.03
N ILE A 17 -7.14 -27.62 -11.29
CA ILE A 17 -6.50 -26.95 -10.16
C ILE A 17 -5.94 -25.60 -10.61
N HIS A 18 -6.16 -24.57 -9.78
CA HIS A 18 -5.68 -23.23 -10.06
C HIS A 18 -4.18 -23.24 -10.38
N PHE A 19 -3.81 -22.67 -11.52
CA PHE A 19 -2.47 -22.65 -12.14
C PHE A 19 -1.30 -22.15 -11.26
N THR A 20 -1.59 -21.62 -10.08
CA THR A 20 -0.61 -21.29 -9.04
C THR A 20 -0.01 -22.54 -8.37
N TYR A 21 -0.74 -23.65 -8.36
CA TYR A 21 -0.38 -24.86 -7.62
C TYR A 21 -0.09 -26.01 -8.56
N LYS A 22 0.70 -26.98 -8.08
CA LYS A 22 0.77 -28.29 -8.71
C LYS A 22 -0.41 -29.14 -8.30
N GLU A 23 -0.95 -29.89 -9.26
CA GLU A 23 -1.95 -30.92 -9.00
C GLU A 23 -1.40 -32.04 -8.09
N HIS A 24 -0.13 -32.40 -8.29
CA HIS A 24 0.56 -33.39 -7.48
C HIS A 24 1.83 -32.79 -6.88
N MET A 25 1.85 -32.78 -5.55
CA MET A 25 2.95 -32.26 -4.75
C MET A 25 4.05 -33.31 -4.58
N GLU A 26 5.31 -32.87 -4.65
CA GLU A 26 6.46 -33.73 -4.31
C GLU A 26 6.58 -33.87 -2.79
N LYS A 27 6.53 -35.10 -2.27
CA LYS A 27 6.49 -35.36 -0.82
C LYS A 27 7.86 -35.61 -0.21
N ASP A 28 8.87 -35.87 -1.04
CA ASP A 28 10.19 -36.31 -0.57
C ASP A 28 11.18 -35.14 -0.42
N SER A 29 10.80 -33.93 -0.87
CA SER A 29 11.64 -32.75 -0.79
C SER A 29 10.86 -31.47 -0.50
N LEU A 30 11.56 -30.53 0.14
CA LEU A 30 11.11 -29.17 0.30
C LEU A 30 11.63 -28.32 -0.86
N CYS A 31 10.76 -27.47 -1.38
CA CYS A 31 11.03 -26.51 -2.42
C CYS A 31 10.68 -25.08 -1.96
N GLN A 32 11.28 -24.10 -2.63
CA GLN A 32 10.81 -22.71 -2.53
C GLN A 32 9.33 -22.65 -2.95
N GLY A 33 8.54 -21.89 -2.20
CA GLY A 33 7.11 -21.75 -2.44
C GLY A 33 6.24 -22.81 -1.78
N ASP A 34 6.81 -23.86 -1.18
CA ASP A 34 6.02 -24.85 -0.46
C ASP A 34 5.24 -24.20 0.68
N ILE A 35 3.95 -24.53 0.78
CA ILE A 35 3.05 -24.04 1.82
C ILE A 35 2.94 -25.11 2.90
N LEU A 36 3.31 -24.72 4.11
CA LEU A 36 3.36 -25.56 5.30
C LEU A 36 2.18 -25.20 6.21
N GLU A 37 1.46 -26.20 6.67
CA GLU A 37 0.44 -26.04 7.72
C GLU A 37 1.07 -26.02 9.10
N LYS A 38 0.42 -25.32 10.04
CA LYS A 38 0.84 -25.28 11.44
C LYS A 38 0.50 -26.61 12.16
N THR A 39 1.28 -27.66 11.88
CA THR A 39 1.19 -28.98 12.54
C THR A 39 1.73 -28.95 13.98
N ASP A 40 1.44 -29.98 14.78
CA ASP A 40 1.92 -30.08 16.16
C ASP A 40 3.46 -30.00 16.27
N ASP A 41 4.18 -30.63 15.35
CA ASP A 41 5.65 -30.57 15.28
C ASP A 41 6.14 -29.14 14.99
N LEU A 42 5.52 -28.46 14.01
CA LEU A 42 5.87 -27.09 13.69
C LEU A 42 5.50 -26.14 14.84
N ILE A 43 4.38 -26.38 15.53
CA ILE A 43 3.98 -25.65 16.74
C ILE A 43 5.02 -25.80 17.85
N ALA A 44 5.54 -27.01 18.07
CA ALA A 44 6.57 -27.25 19.08
C ALA A 44 7.84 -26.43 18.77
N ILE A 45 8.26 -26.39 17.51
CA ILE A 45 9.40 -25.57 17.07
C ILE A 45 9.10 -24.08 17.25
N LEU A 46 7.92 -23.61 16.85
CA LEU A 46 7.53 -22.21 16.98
C LEU A 46 7.47 -21.77 18.45
N LYS A 47 7.02 -22.64 19.37
CA LYS A 47 7.04 -22.37 20.82
C LYS A 47 8.44 -22.12 21.37
N GLU A 48 9.45 -22.78 20.81
CA GLU A 48 10.83 -22.60 21.24
C GLU A 48 11.47 -21.36 20.59
N VAL A 49 11.33 -21.22 19.27
CA VAL A 49 12.14 -20.26 18.50
C VAL A 49 11.43 -18.91 18.36
N HIS A 50 10.12 -18.91 18.07
CA HIS A 50 9.35 -17.67 17.82
C HIS A 50 7.87 -17.77 18.25
N PRO A 51 7.56 -17.67 19.56
CA PRO A 51 6.21 -17.87 20.10
C PRO A 51 5.13 -16.95 19.51
N TYR A 52 5.52 -15.79 18.99
CA TYR A 52 4.62 -14.83 18.35
C TYR A 52 3.79 -15.46 17.21
N PHE A 53 4.39 -16.39 16.45
CA PHE A 53 3.74 -17.06 15.32
C PHE A 53 2.77 -18.18 15.72
N LEU A 54 2.58 -18.41 17.02
CA LEU A 54 1.54 -19.31 17.52
C LEU A 54 0.14 -18.74 17.38
N ASN A 55 0.01 -17.42 17.21
CA ASN A 55 -1.26 -16.74 16.98
C ASN A 55 -2.06 -17.41 15.85
N GLU A 56 -3.37 -17.54 16.05
CA GLU A 56 -4.29 -18.22 15.11
C GLU A 56 -4.39 -17.54 13.74
N ALA A 57 -4.02 -16.26 13.64
CA ALA A 57 -3.95 -15.53 12.38
C ALA A 57 -2.85 -16.09 11.43
N TYR A 58 -1.88 -16.83 11.96
CA TYR A 58 -0.83 -17.51 11.17
C TYR A 58 -1.19 -18.99 11.01
N LYS A 59 -1.95 -19.29 9.96
CA LYS A 59 -2.42 -20.66 9.67
C LYS A 59 -1.41 -21.48 8.89
N TYR A 60 -0.69 -20.80 7.99
CA TYR A 60 0.29 -21.41 7.12
C TYR A 60 1.60 -20.63 7.15
N PHE A 61 2.63 -21.27 6.63
CA PHE A 61 3.93 -20.68 6.35
C PHE A 61 4.33 -21.02 4.93
N MET A 62 5.09 -20.14 4.27
CA MET A 62 5.62 -20.42 2.93
C MET A 62 7.15 -20.48 2.98
N VAL A 63 7.73 -21.50 2.37
CA VAL A 63 9.18 -21.65 2.27
C VAL A 63 9.76 -20.61 1.32
N LEU A 64 10.66 -19.77 1.81
CA LEU A 64 11.39 -18.78 1.00
C LEU A 64 12.77 -19.26 0.56
N SER A 65 13.37 -20.22 1.26
CA SER A 65 14.69 -20.78 0.91
C SER A 65 14.68 -21.35 -0.50
N GLN A 66 15.76 -21.12 -1.26
CA GLN A 66 15.86 -21.57 -2.65
C GLN A 66 15.81 -23.10 -2.75
N SER A 67 15.04 -23.63 -3.71
CA SER A 67 14.84 -25.07 -3.88
C SER A 67 16.17 -25.83 -4.04
N CYS A 68 17.12 -25.29 -4.80
CA CYS A 68 18.42 -25.92 -5.03
C CYS A 68 19.25 -26.13 -3.75
N ASP A 69 19.01 -25.32 -2.71
CA ASP A 69 19.68 -25.45 -1.42
C ASP A 69 18.93 -26.37 -0.45
N LEU A 70 17.66 -26.69 -0.73
CA LEU A 70 16.79 -27.54 0.10
C LEU A 70 16.84 -29.02 -0.29
N VAL A 71 17.17 -29.34 -1.55
CA VAL A 71 17.24 -30.74 -2.01
C VAL A 71 18.31 -31.52 -1.24
N ARG A 72 17.93 -32.67 -0.68
CA ARG A 72 18.83 -33.65 -0.06
C ARG A 72 19.42 -34.56 -1.14
N ARG A 73 20.75 -34.58 -1.30
CA ARG A 73 21.44 -35.47 -2.25
C ARG A 73 22.11 -36.63 -1.53
N ASN A 74 21.89 -37.86 -1.99
CA ASN A 74 22.53 -39.08 -1.46
C ASN A 74 22.33 -39.29 0.05
N GLY A 75 21.12 -39.02 0.56
CA GLY A 75 20.80 -39.21 1.99
C GLY A 75 21.49 -38.24 2.96
N LYS A 76 22.13 -37.17 2.46
CA LYS A 76 22.76 -36.12 3.27
C LYS A 76 21.79 -34.98 3.60
N THR A 77 22.17 -34.16 4.57
CA THR A 77 21.51 -32.89 4.87
C THR A 77 21.45 -31.99 3.64
N CYS A 78 20.45 -31.11 3.58
CA CYS A 78 20.41 -30.08 2.54
C CYS A 78 21.57 -29.08 2.71
N LYS A 79 21.83 -28.28 1.67
CA LYS A 79 23.00 -27.39 1.63
C LYS A 79 22.82 -26.15 2.51
N THR A 80 21.60 -25.62 2.61
CA THR A 80 21.35 -24.45 3.44
C THR A 80 21.38 -24.81 4.92
N PRO A 81 22.05 -24.02 5.79
CA PRO A 81 21.96 -24.20 7.24
C PRO A 81 20.59 -23.77 7.81
N TYR A 82 19.84 -22.94 7.08
CA TYR A 82 18.56 -22.40 7.52
C TYR A 82 17.45 -22.54 6.46
N ILE A 83 16.26 -22.90 6.93
CA ILE A 83 15.02 -22.89 6.17
C ILE A 83 14.27 -21.61 6.58
N THR A 84 14.10 -20.69 5.64
CA THR A 84 13.36 -19.45 5.88
C THR A 84 11.89 -19.68 5.57
N LEU A 85 11.03 -19.37 6.54
CA LEU A 85 9.58 -19.48 6.44
C LEU A 85 8.95 -18.10 6.56
N ALA A 86 8.07 -17.72 5.63
CA ALA A 86 7.28 -16.49 5.69
C ALA A 86 5.87 -16.76 6.21
N ALA A 87 5.35 -15.81 6.98
CA ALA A 87 4.01 -15.91 7.55
C ALA A 87 2.92 -15.77 6.47
N VAL A 88 1.90 -16.62 6.54
CA VAL A 88 0.73 -16.60 5.66
C VAL A 88 -0.52 -16.29 6.47
N ARG A 89 -1.33 -15.33 6.00
CA ARG A 89 -2.56 -14.87 6.66
C ARG A 89 -3.72 -14.81 5.67
N GLU A 90 -4.95 -14.75 6.18
CA GLU A 90 -6.14 -14.62 5.34
C GLU A 90 -6.11 -13.33 4.52
N TYR A 91 -6.45 -13.43 3.23
CA TYR A 91 -6.46 -12.29 2.31
C TYR A 91 -7.45 -11.20 2.75
N SER A 92 -8.61 -11.58 3.30
CA SER A 92 -9.62 -10.64 3.80
C SER A 92 -9.04 -9.69 4.85
N ASP A 93 -8.39 -10.23 5.90
CA ASP A 93 -7.74 -9.43 6.95
C ASP A 93 -6.64 -8.52 6.39
N PHE A 94 -5.86 -9.00 5.41
CA PHE A 94 -4.89 -8.17 4.70
C PHE A 94 -5.56 -7.01 3.96
N LEU A 95 -6.59 -7.29 3.16
CA LEU A 95 -7.27 -6.31 2.33
C LEU A 95 -7.93 -5.24 3.21
N GLU A 96 -8.71 -5.65 4.20
CA GLU A 96 -9.40 -4.77 5.14
C GLU A 96 -8.43 -3.81 5.84
N ARG A 97 -7.34 -4.33 6.40
CA ARG A 97 -6.31 -3.52 7.06
C ARG A 97 -5.66 -2.54 6.09
N THR A 98 -5.32 -3.01 4.89
CA THR A 98 -4.64 -2.21 3.87
C THR A 98 -5.52 -1.08 3.36
N LEU A 99 -6.81 -1.33 3.15
CA LEU A 99 -7.77 -0.32 2.71
C LEU A 99 -7.92 0.80 3.75
N VAL A 100 -8.01 0.44 5.04
CA VAL A 100 -8.13 1.42 6.13
C VAL A 100 -6.81 2.16 6.35
N SER A 101 -5.67 1.46 6.41
CA SER A 101 -4.36 2.08 6.65
C SER A 101 -3.98 3.08 5.55
N ASN A 102 -4.34 2.78 4.31
CA ASN A 102 -4.03 3.62 3.15
C ASN A 102 -5.10 4.68 2.85
N LYS A 103 -6.07 4.86 3.78
CA LYS A 103 -7.18 5.82 3.68
C LYS A 103 -7.95 5.67 2.36
N MET A 104 -8.18 4.42 1.95
CA MET A 104 -8.96 4.08 0.76
C MET A 104 -10.40 3.70 1.11
N ALA A 105 -10.62 3.20 2.33
CA ALA A 105 -11.94 2.87 2.84
C ALA A 105 -12.08 3.27 4.32
N GLU A 106 -13.31 3.48 4.75
CA GLU A 106 -13.69 3.62 6.15
C GLU A 106 -14.47 2.38 6.58
N ASN A 107 -14.13 1.81 7.75
CA ASN A 107 -14.91 0.72 8.32
C ASN A 107 -16.03 1.32 9.19
N TYR A 108 -17.27 1.09 8.78
CA TYR A 108 -18.46 1.46 9.54
C TYR A 108 -19.26 0.19 9.86
N ASN A 109 -19.21 -0.26 11.12
CA ASN A 109 -19.89 -1.46 11.60
C ASN A 109 -19.60 -2.74 10.78
N GLY A 110 -18.36 -2.91 10.31
CA GLY A 110 -17.95 -4.06 9.49
C GLY A 110 -18.17 -3.88 7.99
N ILE A 111 -18.79 -2.77 7.57
CA ILE A 111 -18.96 -2.43 6.16
C ILE A 111 -17.85 -1.46 5.76
N PHE A 112 -17.14 -1.77 4.68
CA PHE A 112 -16.09 -0.91 4.14
C PHE A 112 -16.67 0.05 3.12
N LEU A 113 -16.76 1.32 3.50
CA LEU A 113 -17.26 2.40 2.66
C LEU A 113 -16.09 2.98 1.85
N VAL A 114 -16.17 2.86 0.53
CA VAL A 114 -15.17 3.37 -0.41
C VAL A 114 -15.78 4.54 -1.17
N GLU A 115 -15.14 5.70 -1.11
CA GLU A 115 -15.55 6.84 -1.93
C GLU A 115 -15.28 6.56 -3.42
N GLU A 116 -16.12 7.06 -4.32
CA GLU A 116 -15.99 6.79 -5.77
C GLU A 116 -14.59 7.16 -6.30
N ARG A 117 -13.98 8.25 -5.80
CA ARG A 117 -12.61 8.66 -6.18
C ARG A 117 -11.53 7.66 -5.78
N ALA A 118 -11.78 6.82 -4.78
CA ALA A 118 -10.84 5.82 -4.29
C ALA A 118 -11.00 4.47 -5.00
N LYS A 119 -12.13 4.22 -5.67
CA LYS A 119 -12.43 2.97 -6.39
C LYS A 119 -11.29 2.51 -7.29
N ALA A 120 -10.78 3.40 -8.15
CA ALA A 120 -9.67 3.07 -9.05
C ALA A 120 -8.41 2.60 -8.29
N ARG A 121 -8.08 3.23 -7.16
CA ARG A 121 -6.91 2.83 -6.33
C ARG A 121 -7.13 1.47 -5.68
N VAL A 122 -8.36 1.21 -5.21
CA VAL A 122 -8.74 -0.08 -4.61
C VAL A 122 -8.63 -1.19 -5.65
N THR A 123 -9.23 -1.01 -6.83
CA THR A 123 -9.17 -1.98 -7.93
C THR A 123 -7.72 -2.27 -8.32
N GLN A 124 -6.90 -1.22 -8.51
CA GLN A 124 -5.48 -1.39 -8.84
C GLN A 124 -4.70 -2.14 -7.75
N LEU A 125 -5.01 -1.93 -6.47
CA LEU A 125 -4.39 -2.70 -5.39
C LEU A 125 -4.75 -4.19 -5.50
N VAL A 126 -6.04 -4.52 -5.66
CA VAL A 126 -6.50 -5.90 -5.79
C VAL A 126 -5.88 -6.57 -7.02
N GLU A 127 -5.85 -5.87 -8.16
CA GLU A 127 -5.19 -6.35 -9.38
C GLU A 127 -3.71 -6.65 -9.16
N ARG A 128 -2.97 -5.75 -8.49
CA ARG A 128 -1.55 -6.00 -8.18
C ARG A 128 -1.35 -7.18 -7.24
N VAL A 129 -2.21 -7.32 -6.24
CA VAL A 129 -2.15 -8.45 -5.29
C VAL A 129 -2.42 -9.76 -6.02
N TYR A 130 -3.52 -9.86 -6.78
CA TYR A 130 -3.89 -11.08 -7.52
C TYR A 130 -2.82 -11.47 -8.55
N ASN A 131 -2.23 -10.47 -9.19
CA ASN A 131 -1.15 -10.69 -10.14
C ASN A 131 0.22 -10.83 -9.48
N ASN A 132 0.34 -10.93 -8.15
CA ASN A 132 1.64 -11.06 -7.46
C ASN A 132 2.67 -10.00 -7.89
N THR A 133 2.22 -8.75 -8.03
CA THR A 133 3.05 -7.56 -8.33
C THR A 133 3.03 -6.51 -7.22
N GLU A 134 2.20 -6.68 -6.18
CA GLU A 134 2.27 -5.86 -4.98
C GLU A 134 3.54 -6.20 -4.18
N PRO A 135 4.43 -5.24 -3.90
CA PRO A 135 5.69 -5.50 -3.19
C PRO A 135 5.47 -6.11 -1.80
N ASP A 136 6.44 -6.90 -1.33
CA ASP A 136 6.45 -7.54 0.00
C ASP A 136 5.38 -8.60 0.25
N TYR A 137 4.46 -8.83 -0.69
CA TYR A 137 3.37 -9.78 -0.55
C TYR A 137 3.36 -10.83 -1.66
N PHE A 138 2.74 -11.98 -1.38
CA PHE A 138 2.45 -13.01 -2.37
C PHE A 138 1.06 -13.58 -2.14
N PHE A 139 0.15 -13.39 -3.07
CA PHE A 139 -1.20 -13.89 -3.08
C PHE A 139 -1.26 -15.37 -3.45
N LEU A 140 -2.10 -16.09 -2.71
CA LEU A 140 -2.42 -17.51 -2.87
C LEU A 140 -3.94 -17.63 -3.00
N TYR A 141 -4.42 -18.02 -4.17
CA TYR A 141 -5.86 -18.20 -4.40
C TYR A 141 -6.38 -19.46 -3.66
N LYS A 142 -7.63 -19.44 -3.18
CA LYS A 142 -8.26 -20.64 -2.61
C LYS A 142 -8.28 -21.78 -3.63
N GLU A 143 -8.17 -23.02 -3.16
CA GLU A 143 -8.26 -24.21 -3.99
C GLU A 143 -8.90 -25.35 -3.20
N ASP A 144 -10.19 -25.58 -3.41
CA ASP A 144 -10.97 -26.57 -2.66
C ASP A 144 -10.52 -28.00 -3.00
N ALA A 145 -10.10 -28.26 -4.24
CA ALA A 145 -9.60 -29.58 -4.65
C ALA A 145 -8.33 -29.99 -3.88
N LEU A 146 -7.58 -29.01 -3.37
CA LEU A 146 -6.38 -29.22 -2.56
C LEU A 146 -6.60 -28.96 -1.06
N ASN A 147 -7.86 -28.87 -0.60
CA ASN A 147 -8.23 -28.53 0.79
C ASN A 147 -7.63 -27.19 1.27
N PHE A 148 -7.64 -26.18 0.40
CA PHE A 148 -7.17 -24.83 0.71
C PHE A 148 -8.31 -23.81 0.56
N PRO A 149 -9.29 -23.78 1.48
CA PRO A 149 -10.61 -23.20 1.25
C PRO A 149 -10.67 -21.66 1.23
N LYS A 150 -9.57 -20.99 1.59
CA LYS A 150 -9.52 -19.53 1.71
C LYS A 150 -8.31 -18.98 0.98
N SER A 151 -8.53 -17.87 0.26
CA SER A 151 -7.43 -17.14 -0.33
C SER A 151 -6.58 -16.52 0.77
N MET A 152 -5.27 -16.61 0.61
CA MET A 152 -4.28 -16.17 1.58
C MET A 152 -3.31 -15.18 0.96
N VAL A 153 -2.58 -14.48 1.82
CA VAL A 153 -1.45 -13.62 1.45
C VAL A 153 -0.25 -13.97 2.33
N VAL A 154 0.88 -14.18 1.68
CA VAL A 154 2.17 -14.32 2.32
C VAL A 154 2.80 -12.96 2.54
N TYR A 155 3.30 -12.73 3.75
CA TYR A 155 4.02 -11.52 4.13
C TYR A 155 5.51 -11.79 4.03
N LEU A 156 6.13 -11.50 2.88
CA LEU A 156 7.50 -11.93 2.56
C LEU A 156 8.57 -11.34 3.51
N LYS A 157 8.29 -10.18 4.11
CA LYS A 157 9.15 -9.53 5.12
C LYS A 157 8.99 -10.11 6.53
N VAL A 158 7.88 -10.80 6.80
CA VAL A 158 7.60 -11.40 8.10
C VAL A 158 8.03 -12.85 8.03
N SER A 159 9.34 -13.07 8.22
CA SER A 159 9.95 -14.39 8.08
C SER A 159 10.75 -14.81 9.32
N ILE A 160 10.89 -16.13 9.46
CA ILE A 160 11.68 -16.80 10.49
C ILE A 160 12.66 -17.76 9.85
N ALA A 161 13.80 -17.99 10.52
CA ALA A 161 14.82 -18.92 10.07
C ALA A 161 14.89 -20.12 11.02
N LEU A 162 14.64 -21.32 10.48
CA LEU A 162 14.74 -22.57 11.23
C LEU A 162 15.99 -23.32 10.83
N LYS A 163 16.73 -23.89 11.80
CA LYS A 163 17.90 -24.74 11.51
C LYS A 163 17.49 -25.96 10.68
N SER A 164 18.07 -26.12 9.49
CA SER A 164 17.71 -27.22 8.58
C SER A 164 18.06 -28.59 9.16
N GLU A 165 19.21 -28.71 9.83
CA GLU A 165 19.68 -29.96 10.45
C GLU A 165 18.72 -30.50 11.52
N LEU A 166 17.97 -29.61 12.20
CA LEU A 166 17.05 -29.98 13.28
C LEU A 166 15.59 -30.07 12.82
N HIS A 167 15.18 -29.17 11.91
CA HIS A 167 13.76 -28.89 11.68
C HIS A 167 13.26 -29.30 10.29
N TYR A 168 14.11 -29.80 9.40
CA TYR A 168 13.72 -30.08 8.01
C TYR A 168 12.57 -31.09 7.93
N ASP A 169 12.63 -32.19 8.67
CA ASP A 169 11.61 -33.25 8.58
C ASP A 169 10.25 -32.75 9.11
N ALA A 170 10.25 -31.95 10.18
CA ALA A 170 9.04 -31.30 10.67
C ALA A 170 8.44 -30.36 9.62
N CYS A 171 9.26 -29.58 8.92
CA CYS A 171 8.82 -28.74 7.81
C CYS A 171 8.29 -29.57 6.64
N LEU A 172 8.96 -30.66 6.25
CA LEU A 172 8.53 -31.53 5.15
C LEU A 172 7.18 -32.20 5.48
N ASN A 173 7.01 -32.71 6.70
CA ASN A 173 5.77 -33.32 7.15
C ASN A 173 4.61 -32.32 7.24
N ALA A 174 4.93 -31.05 7.49
CA ALA A 174 3.97 -29.94 7.48
C ALA A 174 3.55 -29.49 6.08
N LYS A 175 4.23 -29.95 5.01
CA LYS A 175 3.96 -29.56 3.63
C LYS A 175 2.53 -29.95 3.22
N ARG A 176 1.80 -28.98 2.65
CA ARG A 176 0.42 -29.15 2.17
C ARG A 176 0.22 -28.81 0.71
N LEU A 177 0.86 -27.76 0.23
CA LEU A 177 0.78 -27.34 -1.17
C LEU A 177 2.18 -27.04 -1.70
N GLU A 178 2.29 -27.14 -3.01
CA GLU A 178 3.49 -26.78 -3.76
C GLU A 178 3.09 -25.88 -4.92
N LEU A 179 3.82 -24.78 -5.11
CA LEU A 179 3.61 -23.88 -6.25
C LEU A 179 3.99 -24.56 -7.57
N SER A 180 3.32 -24.17 -8.64
CA SER A 180 3.78 -24.46 -10.01
C SER A 180 5.16 -23.84 -10.26
N ASP A 181 5.90 -24.37 -11.23
CA ASP A 181 7.29 -23.98 -11.45
C ASP A 181 7.40 -22.51 -11.89
N GLU A 182 6.41 -22.00 -12.63
CA GLU A 182 6.28 -20.58 -12.99
C GLU A 182 6.13 -19.69 -11.75
N PHE A 183 5.29 -20.09 -10.80
CA PHE A 183 5.05 -19.33 -9.58
C PHE A 183 6.20 -19.42 -8.59
N LYS A 184 6.92 -20.56 -8.55
CA LYS A 184 8.21 -20.66 -7.83
C LYS A 184 9.23 -19.68 -8.38
N ALA A 185 9.40 -19.62 -9.71
CA ALA A 185 10.31 -18.68 -10.34
C ALA A 185 9.94 -17.22 -10.04
N LYS A 186 8.64 -16.89 -10.09
CA LYS A 186 8.12 -15.56 -9.74
C LYS A 186 8.41 -15.20 -8.28
N LEU A 187 8.18 -16.12 -7.35
CA LEU A 187 8.52 -15.93 -5.95
C LEU A 187 10.03 -15.71 -5.76
N GLY A 188 10.85 -16.52 -6.42
CA GLY A 188 12.31 -16.38 -6.42
C GLY A 188 12.76 -14.99 -6.89
N TRP A 189 12.13 -14.44 -7.92
CA TRP A 189 12.38 -13.07 -8.39
C TRP A 189 11.97 -12.01 -7.36
N LEU A 190 10.80 -12.14 -6.75
CA LEU A 190 10.32 -11.20 -5.71
C LEU A 190 11.24 -11.19 -4.48
N VAL A 191 11.57 -12.38 -3.96
CA VAL A 191 12.50 -12.54 -2.83
C VAL A 191 13.90 -12.04 -3.22
N GLY A 192 14.33 -12.33 -4.44
CA GLY A 192 15.54 -11.77 -5.04
C GLY A 192 15.55 -10.25 -4.92
N ASN A 193 14.57 -9.55 -5.46
CA ASN A 193 14.52 -8.08 -5.40
C ASN A 193 14.49 -7.51 -3.98
N MET A 194 13.89 -8.22 -3.02
CA MET A 194 13.85 -7.78 -1.63
C MET A 194 15.22 -7.80 -0.95
N TYR A 195 16.02 -8.85 -1.18
CA TYR A 195 17.29 -9.07 -0.47
C TYR A 195 18.55 -8.80 -1.33
N SER A 196 18.43 -8.83 -2.66
CA SER A 196 19.51 -8.46 -3.60
C SER A 196 19.49 -6.97 -3.90
N ARG A 197 19.60 -6.15 -2.85
CA ARG A 197 20.04 -4.78 -3.04
C ARG A 197 21.55 -4.83 -3.30
N VAL A 198 21.95 -4.51 -4.52
CA VAL A 198 23.37 -4.21 -4.81
C VAL A 198 23.72 -3.02 -3.93
N GLY A 199 24.63 -3.22 -2.98
CA GLY A 199 25.13 -2.15 -2.12
C GLY A 199 25.86 -1.12 -2.97
N THR A 200 25.17 -0.06 -3.37
CA THR A 200 25.79 1.12 -3.94
C THR A 200 26.14 2.06 -2.80
N THR A 201 27.24 2.81 -2.96
CA THR A 201 27.58 3.87 -2.02
C THR A 201 26.47 4.92 -2.10
N ASP A 202 25.65 5.02 -1.05
CA ASP A 202 24.58 6.02 -0.97
C ASP A 202 25.09 7.31 -0.31
N TRP A 203 24.41 8.43 -0.55
CA TRP A 203 24.75 9.74 0.02
C TRP A 203 24.72 9.74 1.56
N GLU A 204 23.90 8.87 2.17
CA GLU A 204 23.86 8.63 3.62
C GLU A 204 25.21 8.17 4.19
N SER A 205 26.02 7.48 3.37
CA SER A 205 27.34 6.99 3.77
C SER A 205 28.46 8.02 3.55
N LYS A 206 28.17 9.13 2.87
CA LYS A 206 29.15 10.16 2.47
C LYS A 206 28.88 11.53 3.08
N MET A 207 27.66 11.80 3.51
CA MET A 207 27.23 13.11 3.98
C MET A 207 26.40 12.97 5.26
N THR A 208 26.46 13.98 6.13
CA THR A 208 25.54 14.06 7.26
C THR A 208 24.11 14.33 6.76
N ASP A 209 23.10 13.93 7.54
CA ASP A 209 21.69 14.18 7.21
C ASP A 209 21.40 15.65 6.89
N LYS A 210 22.03 16.57 7.62
CA LYS A 210 21.90 18.01 7.40
C LYS A 210 22.45 18.42 6.03
N ALA A 211 23.67 17.98 5.70
CA ALA A 211 24.30 18.31 4.42
C ALA A 211 23.55 17.69 3.24
N ARG A 212 23.03 16.48 3.41
CA ARG A 212 22.18 15.81 2.41
C ARG A 212 20.88 16.56 2.16
N ARG A 213 20.16 16.94 3.22
CA ARG A 213 18.90 17.71 3.09
C ARG A 213 19.14 19.04 2.41
N GLN A 214 20.22 19.75 2.78
CA GLN A 214 20.59 21.01 2.14
C GLN A 214 20.87 20.82 0.65
N MET A 215 21.67 19.82 0.28
CA MET A 215 21.95 19.51 -1.14
C MET A 215 20.68 19.23 -1.94
N ILE A 216 19.74 18.45 -1.38
CA ILE A 216 18.45 18.16 -2.03
C ILE A 216 17.62 19.45 -2.14
N GLU A 217 17.56 20.25 -1.08
CA GLU A 217 16.82 21.51 -1.05
C GLU A 217 17.39 22.52 -2.05
N ASP A 218 18.71 22.64 -2.14
CA ASP A 218 19.40 23.50 -3.12
C ASP A 218 19.09 23.06 -4.55
N GLU A 219 19.18 21.75 -4.84
CA GLU A 219 18.88 21.19 -6.16
C GLU A 219 17.42 21.43 -6.55
N VAL A 220 16.48 21.20 -5.63
CA VAL A 220 15.05 21.43 -5.87
C VAL A 220 14.76 22.92 -6.06
N ASN A 221 15.26 23.80 -5.19
CA ASN A 221 15.01 25.23 -5.29
C ASN A 221 15.63 25.86 -6.55
N SER A 222 16.74 25.32 -7.03
CA SER A 222 17.38 25.79 -8.29
C SER A 222 16.56 25.49 -9.55
N ARG A 223 15.60 24.56 -9.50
CA ARG A 223 14.84 24.09 -10.68
C ARG A 223 13.33 24.22 -10.52
N CYS A 224 12.82 24.33 -9.30
CA CYS A 224 11.40 24.29 -9.00
C CYS A 224 10.96 25.56 -8.29
N VAL A 225 9.84 26.13 -8.75
CA VAL A 225 9.13 27.20 -8.04
C VAL A 225 8.12 26.53 -7.10
N ILE A 226 8.36 26.63 -5.79
CA ILE A 226 7.54 25.97 -4.77
C ILE A 226 6.59 27.00 -4.14
N GLY A 227 5.29 26.71 -4.18
CA GLY A 227 4.25 27.55 -3.58
C GLY A 227 2.99 26.77 -3.26
N SER A 228 2.04 27.41 -2.58
CA SER A 228 0.71 26.86 -2.36
C SER A 228 -0.03 26.65 -3.69
N LYS A 229 -1.05 25.78 -3.68
CA LYS A 229 -1.86 25.47 -4.87
C LYS A 229 -2.44 26.73 -5.52
N GLU A 230 -2.89 27.67 -4.69
CA GLU A 230 -3.48 28.94 -5.09
C GLU A 230 -2.42 29.88 -5.68
N GLN A 231 -1.23 29.99 -5.07
CA GLN A 231 -0.11 30.78 -5.62
C GLN A 231 0.32 30.26 -7.00
N ILE A 232 0.43 28.93 -7.15
CA ILE A 232 0.80 28.31 -8.42
C ILE A 232 -0.28 28.52 -9.48
N ARG A 233 -1.57 28.49 -9.10
CA ARG A 233 -2.68 28.77 -10.03
C ARG A 233 -2.62 30.21 -10.56
N GLU A 234 -2.40 31.18 -9.67
CA GLU A 234 -2.33 32.58 -10.06
C GLU A 234 -1.05 32.90 -10.84
N LEU A 235 0.08 32.29 -10.48
CA LEU A 235 1.32 32.37 -11.26
C LEU A 235 1.13 31.85 -12.69
N LYS A 236 0.45 30.71 -12.86
CA LYS A 236 0.10 30.18 -14.19
C LYS A 236 -0.77 31.14 -15.01
N LYS A 237 -1.71 31.82 -14.36
CA LYS A 237 -2.55 32.83 -15.02
C LYS A 237 -1.71 34.01 -15.51
N LYS A 238 -0.84 34.55 -14.67
CA LYS A 238 0.08 35.65 -15.03
C LYS A 238 1.08 35.27 -16.12
N LEU A 239 1.61 34.04 -16.10
CA LEU A 239 2.48 33.50 -17.15
C LEU A 239 1.78 33.41 -18.51
N ASN A 240 0.50 33.04 -18.52
CA ASN A 240 -0.29 32.98 -19.77
C ASN A 240 -0.63 34.38 -20.30
N GLU A 241 -0.82 35.36 -19.41
CA GLU A 241 -1.14 36.75 -19.78
C GLU A 241 0.09 37.55 -20.25
N ASN A 242 1.28 37.25 -19.70
CA ASN A 242 2.54 37.88 -20.09
C ASN A 242 3.69 36.85 -20.17
N PRO A 243 3.81 36.12 -21.29
CA PRO A 243 4.82 35.06 -21.45
C PRO A 243 6.27 35.58 -21.34
N ASP A 244 6.52 36.80 -21.84
CA ASP A 244 7.87 37.37 -21.94
C ASP A 244 8.36 38.03 -20.64
N ALA A 245 7.44 38.42 -19.74
CA ALA A 245 7.76 39.15 -18.51
C ALA A 245 8.32 38.27 -17.38
N LEU A 246 8.21 36.94 -17.52
CA LEU A 246 8.55 35.93 -16.51
C LEU A 246 9.50 34.86 -17.08
N SER A 247 10.40 35.29 -17.97
CA SER A 247 11.27 34.42 -18.75
C SER A 247 12.42 33.75 -17.96
N SER A 248 12.59 34.08 -16.68
CA SER A 248 13.58 33.47 -15.80
C SER A 248 12.97 32.81 -14.57
N HIS A 249 13.66 31.80 -14.04
CA HIS A 249 13.30 31.11 -12.80
C HIS A 249 13.18 32.08 -11.62
N ASP A 250 14.11 33.02 -11.51
CA ASP A 250 14.11 34.04 -10.44
C ASP A 250 12.91 34.99 -10.53
N ALA A 251 12.54 35.41 -11.73
CA ALA A 251 11.36 36.25 -11.94
C ALA A 251 10.07 35.51 -11.54
N ALA A 252 10.00 34.20 -11.78
CA ALA A 252 8.88 33.38 -11.36
C ALA A 252 8.79 33.23 -9.84
N ILE A 253 9.94 33.12 -9.14
CA ILE A 253 10.01 33.10 -7.67
C ILE A 253 9.57 34.44 -7.08
N GLU A 254 10.08 35.56 -7.59
CA GLU A 254 9.71 36.91 -7.13
C GLU A 254 8.22 37.18 -7.35
N CYS A 255 7.69 36.78 -8.51
CA CYS A 255 6.27 36.89 -8.80
C CYS A 255 5.44 36.03 -7.85
N LEU A 256 5.85 34.78 -7.58
CA LEU A 256 5.16 33.92 -6.63
C LEU A 256 5.14 34.52 -5.22
N ALA A 257 6.24 35.11 -4.75
CA ALA A 257 6.33 35.80 -3.46
C ALA A 257 5.41 37.03 -3.37
N SER A 258 5.16 37.71 -4.49
CA SER A 258 4.22 38.83 -4.56
C SER A 258 2.75 38.42 -4.56
N ILE A 259 2.43 37.14 -4.78
CA ILE A 259 1.04 36.66 -4.80
C ILE A 259 0.54 36.47 -3.38
N ILE A 260 -0.27 37.44 -2.93
CA ILE A 260 -1.00 37.36 -1.66
C ILE A 260 -2.25 36.50 -1.89
N VAL A 261 -2.24 35.27 -1.38
CA VAL A 261 -3.42 34.41 -1.37
C VAL A 261 -4.30 34.78 -0.19
N LYS A 262 -5.45 35.39 -0.49
CA LYS A 262 -6.48 35.65 0.52
C LYS A 262 -6.99 34.32 1.08
N SER A 263 -7.11 34.24 2.40
CA SER A 263 -7.77 33.14 3.08
C SER A 263 -9.23 32.99 2.60
N LYS A 264 -9.80 31.79 2.72
CA LYS A 264 -11.23 31.57 2.41
C LYS A 264 -12.13 32.53 3.18
N TYR A 265 -11.79 32.83 4.42
CA TYR A 265 -12.48 33.81 5.24
C TYR A 265 -12.45 35.21 4.63
N GLU A 266 -11.28 35.69 4.23
CA GLU A 266 -11.13 37.01 3.58
C GLU A 266 -11.89 37.09 2.26
N GLN A 267 -11.83 36.04 1.43
CA GLN A 267 -12.59 35.99 0.18
C GLN A 267 -14.11 36.07 0.43
N VAL A 268 -14.61 35.37 1.45
CA VAL A 268 -16.04 35.46 1.84
C VAL A 268 -16.39 36.85 2.37
N MET A 269 -15.50 37.46 3.16
CA MET A 269 -15.73 38.81 3.69
C MET A 269 -15.76 39.87 2.58
N ASP A 270 -14.90 39.75 1.56
CA ASP A 270 -14.93 40.63 0.38
C ASP A 270 -16.28 40.54 -0.36
N ILE A 271 -16.81 39.33 -0.56
CA ILE A 271 -18.11 39.11 -1.21
C ILE A 271 -19.24 39.73 -0.37
N ILE A 272 -19.21 39.55 0.96
CA ILE A 272 -20.21 40.15 1.85
C ILE A 272 -20.14 41.68 1.77
N GLU A 273 -18.94 42.26 1.80
CA GLU A 273 -18.76 43.71 1.63
C GLU A 273 -19.31 44.22 0.30
N GLU A 274 -19.05 43.49 -0.78
CA GLU A 274 -19.52 43.84 -2.13
C GLU A 274 -21.06 43.81 -2.21
N ILE A 275 -21.70 42.79 -1.63
CA ILE A 275 -23.17 42.69 -1.56
C ILE A 275 -23.76 43.89 -0.79
N PHE A 276 -23.16 44.28 0.33
CA PHE A 276 -23.60 45.44 1.12
C PHE A 276 -23.41 46.77 0.38
N LYS A 277 -22.37 46.87 -0.47
CA LYS A 277 -22.13 48.05 -1.32
C LYS A 277 -23.14 48.14 -2.47
N LEU A 278 -23.42 47.02 -3.16
CA LEU A 278 -24.24 47.00 -4.36
C LEU A 278 -25.75 47.00 -4.08
N ASN A 279 -26.20 46.21 -3.11
CA ASN A 279 -27.63 45.88 -2.94
C ASN A 279 -28.31 46.60 -1.77
N CYS A 280 -27.57 47.11 -0.79
CA CYS A 280 -28.15 47.78 0.38
C CYS A 280 -28.24 49.31 0.22
N ARG A 281 -28.76 49.83 -0.89
CA ARG A 281 -28.77 51.30 -1.15
C ARG A 281 -29.59 52.12 -0.14
N ASN A 282 -30.56 51.50 0.55
CA ASN A 282 -31.50 52.16 1.46
C ASN A 282 -31.11 52.09 2.96
N ILE A 283 -29.92 51.56 3.28
CA ILE A 283 -29.41 51.48 4.65
C ILE A 283 -28.36 52.59 4.85
N ASN A 284 -28.43 53.30 5.97
CA ASN A 284 -27.43 54.32 6.33
C ASN A 284 -26.02 53.71 6.43
N SER A 285 -24.97 54.45 6.05
CA SER A 285 -23.60 53.92 6.04
C SER A 285 -23.15 53.44 7.42
N ASP A 286 -23.57 54.14 8.47
CA ASP A 286 -23.20 53.85 9.85
C ASP A 286 -23.78 52.49 10.33
N ASP A 287 -24.97 52.12 9.84
CA ASP A 287 -25.61 50.85 10.17
C ASP A 287 -25.04 49.69 9.33
N LYS A 288 -24.60 49.97 8.09
CA LYS A 288 -23.87 48.99 7.28
C LYS A 288 -22.55 48.61 7.94
N ASP A 289 -21.79 49.59 8.42
CA ASP A 289 -20.49 49.34 9.04
C ASP A 289 -20.64 48.58 10.36
N LYS A 290 -21.68 48.87 11.15
CA LYS A 290 -22.00 48.10 12.37
C LYS A 290 -22.36 46.65 12.05
N LEU A 291 -23.18 46.41 11.04
CA LEU A 291 -23.56 45.04 10.62
C LEU A 291 -22.35 44.27 10.08
N LEU A 292 -21.53 44.91 9.24
CA LEU A 292 -20.33 44.31 8.68
C LEU A 292 -19.33 43.93 9.80
N ASN A 293 -19.12 44.83 10.76
CA ASN A 293 -18.25 44.57 11.90
C ASN A 293 -18.80 43.47 12.80
N ALA A 294 -20.13 43.41 13.01
CA ALA A 294 -20.76 42.34 13.77
C ALA A 294 -20.66 40.96 13.10
N ILE A 295 -20.66 40.91 11.76
CA ILE A 295 -20.43 39.69 10.98
C ILE A 295 -18.96 39.28 11.08
N LYS A 296 -18.03 40.23 10.87
CA LYS A 296 -16.58 40.01 10.96
C LYS A 296 -16.12 39.57 12.36
N SER A 297 -16.81 40.00 13.42
CA SER A 297 -16.46 39.64 14.79
C SER A 297 -17.00 38.28 15.24
N ARG A 298 -17.79 37.57 14.42
CA ARG A 298 -18.36 36.26 14.79
C ARG A 298 -17.35 35.14 14.56
N SER A 299 -16.76 34.67 15.66
CA SER A 299 -15.82 33.52 15.67
C SER A 299 -16.39 32.26 15.01
N LYS A 300 -17.69 31.97 15.16
CA LYS A 300 -18.36 30.83 14.50
C LYS A 300 -18.29 30.87 12.97
N ILE A 301 -18.37 32.05 12.36
CA ILE A 301 -18.29 32.20 10.89
C ILE A 301 -16.88 31.83 10.42
N LYS A 302 -15.86 32.28 11.17
CA LYS A 302 -14.46 31.90 10.92
C LYS A 302 -14.27 30.38 11.02
N THR A 303 -14.78 29.75 12.08
CA THR A 303 -14.68 28.29 12.27
C THR A 303 -15.38 27.47 11.19
N ILE A 304 -16.50 27.94 10.63
CA ILE A 304 -17.24 27.21 9.58
C ILE A 304 -16.52 27.29 8.22
N ILE A 305 -15.87 28.42 7.93
CA ILE A 305 -15.22 28.66 6.63
C ILE A 305 -13.80 28.06 6.58
N GLY A 306 -13.13 27.96 7.73
CA GLY A 306 -11.79 27.43 7.90
C GLY A 306 -11.05 28.09 9.04
#